data_AF-A0A350DPN5-F1
#
_entry.id   AF-A0A350DPN5-F1
#
_cell.length_a   1.000
_cell.length_b   1.000
_cell.length_c   1.000
_cell.angle_alpha   90.00
_cell.angle_beta   90.00
_cell.angle_gamma   90.00
#
_symmetry.space_group_name_H-M   'P 1'
#
loop_
_entity.id
_entity.type
_entity.pdbx_description
1 polymer ?
#
loop_
_entity_poly.entity_id
_entity_poly.type
_entity_poly.pdbx_seq_one_letter_code
_entity_poly.pdbx_strand_id
1 'polypeptide(L)' 'MTLALSKGRILEETMPLLRAAGVELLEDPEASRKLIFPTS' A
#
# COMPACT_ATOMS: atom_id res chain seq x y z
N MET A 1 -0.75 6.07 11.82
CA MET A 1 -1.51 6.82 10.79
C MET A 1 -2.24 5.79 9.93
N THR A 2 -3.46 6.06 9.49
CA THR A 2 -4.23 5.13 8.64
C THR A 2 -4.49 5.79 7.29
N LEU A 3 -4.02 5.18 6.20
CA LEU A 3 -4.31 5.60 4.83
C LEU A 3 -5.31 4.62 4.21
N ALA A 4 -6.41 5.15 3.64
CA ALA A 4 -7.38 4.35 2.90
C ALA A 4 -7.09 4.51 1.40
N LEU A 5 -6.76 3.40 0.74
CA LEU A 5 -6.48 3.33 -0.69
C LEU A 5 -7.28 2.20 -1.34
N SER A 6 -7.69 2.42 -2.58
CA SER A 6 -8.33 1.40 -3.41
C SER A 6 -7.28 0.50 -4.08
N LYS A 7 -7.54 -0.81 -4.15
CA LYS A 7 -6.71 -1.76 -4.89
C LYS A 7 -6.69 -1.46 -6.40
N GLY A 8 -5.73 -2.06 -7.11
CA GLY A 8 -5.51 -1.87 -8.54
C GLY A 8 -4.74 -0.58 -8.84
N ARG A 9 -5.09 0.10 -9.94
CA ARG A 9 -4.31 1.20 -10.51
C ARG A 9 -3.96 2.33 -9.52
N ILE A 10 -4.88 2.72 -8.63
CA ILE A 10 -4.63 3.78 -7.64
C ILE A 10 -3.50 3.37 -6.68
N LEU A 11 -3.51 2.13 -6.20
CA LEU A 11 -2.46 1.64 -5.33
C LEU A 11 -1.11 1.61 -6.07
N GLU A 12 -1.08 1.05 -7.28
CA GLU A 12 0.15 0.97 -8.08
C GLU A 12 0.77 2.34 -8.39
N GLU A 13 -0.04 3.33 -8.77
CA GLU A 13 0.41 4.68 -9.07
C GLU A 13 0.86 5.46 -7.82
N THR A 14 0.29 5.16 -6.65
CA THR A 14 0.63 5.85 -5.40
C THR A 14 1.80 5.22 -4.65
N MET A 15 2.10 3.93 -4.86
CA MET A 15 3.21 3.24 -4.19
C MET A 15 4.58 3.91 -4.35
N PRO A 16 4.98 4.45 -5.52
CA PRO A 16 6.23 5.20 -5.65
C PRO A 16 6.28 6.46 -4.77
N LEU A 17 5.15 7.15 -4.62
CA LEU A 17 5.04 8.35 -3.79
C LEU A 17 5.14 8.00 -2.30
N LEU A 18 4.46 6.93 -1.88
CA LEU A 18 4.54 6.44 -0.50
C LEU A 18 5.94 5.99 -0.14
N ARG A 19 6.62 5.28 -1.05
CA ARG A 19 8.02 4.87 -0.87
C ARG A 19 8.96 6.05 -0.73
N ALA A 20 8.78 7.12 -1.51
CA ALA A 20 9.56 8.35 -1.36
C ALA A 20 9.36 9.02 0.01
N ALA A 21 8.20 8.82 0.63
CA ALA A 21 7.91 9.25 2.00
C ALA A 21 8.36 8.23 3.08
N GLY A 22 9.04 7.15 2.69
CA GLY A 22 9.51 6.09 3.59
C GLY A 22 8.46 5.05 3.96
N VAL A 23 7.27 5.07 3.34
CA VAL A 23 6.17 4.14 3.61
C VAL A 23 6.15 3.04 2.55
N GLU A 24 6.46 1.81 2.96
CA GLU A 24 6.45 0.63 2.08
C GLU A 24 5.58 -0.48 2.67
N LEU A 25 4.88 -1.21 1.79
CA LEU A 25 4.07 -2.36 2.17
C LEU A 25 4.96 -3.57 2.45
N LEU A 26 4.73 -4.25 3.57
CA LEU A 26 5.52 -5.43 3.97
C LEU A 26 5.10 -6.72 3.25
N GLU A 27 3.95 -6.71 2.57
CA GLU A 27 3.43 -7.83 1.81
C GLU A 27 2.61 -7.33 0.61
N ASP A 28 2.43 -8.18 -0.39
CA ASP A 28 1.66 -7.88 -1.60
C ASP A 28 0.13 -7.91 -1.33
N PRO A 29 -0.58 -6.77 -1.47
CA PRO A 29 -2.03 -6.72 -1.32
C PRO A 29 -2.82 -7.42 -2.41
N GLU A 30 -2.26 -7.63 -3.61
CA GLU A 30 -2.90 -8.35 -4.72
C GLU A 30 -3.01 -9.85 -4.39
N ALA A 31 -1.96 -10.41 -3.78
CA ALA A 31 -1.91 -11.81 -3.36
C ALA A 31 -2.64 -12.10 -2.03
N SER A 32 -3.11 -11.07 -1.32
CA SER A 32 -3.64 -11.18 0.05
C SER A 32 -5.13 -10.81 0.15
N ARG A 33 -5.87 -11.59 0.95
CA ARG A 33 -7.27 -11.30 1.32
C ARG A 33 -7.39 -10.32 2.49
N LYS A 34 -6.26 -9.84 3.03
CA LYS A 34 -6.27 -8.85 4.10
C LYS A 34 -6.83 -7.51 3.59
N LEU A 35 -7.49 -6.79 4.49
CA LEU A 35 -8.02 -5.44 4.25
C LEU A 35 -7.15 -4.35 4.87
N ILE A 36 -6.29 -4.72 5.82
CA ILE A 36 -5.39 -3.81 6.55
C ILE A 36 -3.98 -4.36 6.40
N PHE A 37 -3.06 -3.49 6.00
CA PHE A 37 -1.66 -3.84 5.75
C PHE A 37 -0.75 -2.99 6.63
N PRO A 38 0.18 -3.61 7.38
CA PRO A 38 1.22 -2.87 8.07
C PRO A 38 2.24 -2.31 7.08
N THR A 39 2.78 -1.14 7.41
CA THR A 39 3.86 -0.48 6.66
C THR A 39 5.01 -0.14 7.61
N SER A 40 6.23 -0.09 7.08
CA SER A 40 7.40 0.46 7.80
C SER A 40 7.50 1.97 7.61
#